data_AF-A0A378MSD2-F1
#
_entry.id   AF-A0A378MSD2-F1
#
_cell.length_a   1.000
_cell.length_b   1.000
_cell.length_c   1.000
_cell.angle_alpha   90.00
_cell.angle_beta   90.00
_cell.angle_gamma   90.00
#
_symmetry.space_group_name_H-M   'P 1'
#
loop_
_entity.id
_entity.type
_entity.pdbx_description
1 polymer ?
#
loop_
_entity_poly.entity_id
_entity_poly.type
_entity_poly.pdbx_seq_one_letter_code
_entity_poly.pdbx_strand_id
1 'polypeptide(L)'
;MTNIILLLLILLGLVFAIYDQVFMHKLKGTTLLEIRLKKQKTIDTWLLIGLIVLSISYGVQNQIQPFTLYLLATCIILSVYLAFFRSPRLLLKQHGFFFANVFFNYDKIYQVNIAEGKADEKILVIDLHSGRRLLAYVENAEDLQPVVDFFGGYKKESEQK
;
A
#
# COMPACT_ATOMS: atom_id res chain seq x y z
N MET A 1 -11.70 -19.92 -21.73
CA MET A 1 -12.05 -18.69 -20.99
C MET A 1 -11.22 -18.53 -19.72
N THR A 2 -11.21 -19.50 -18.80
CA THR A 2 -10.44 -19.43 -17.53
C THR A 2 -8.96 -19.09 -17.72
N ASN A 3 -8.28 -19.70 -18.69
CA ASN A 3 -6.85 -19.46 -18.93
C ASN A 3 -6.56 -18.01 -19.35
N ILE A 4 -7.46 -17.38 -20.12
CA ILE A 4 -7.32 -15.98 -20.55
C ILE A 4 -7.45 -15.05 -19.33
N ILE A 5 -8.42 -15.32 -18.46
CA ILE A 5 -8.63 -14.54 -17.23
C ILE A 5 -7.39 -14.65 -16.33
N LEU A 6 -6.87 -15.86 -16.14
CA LEU A 6 -5.66 -16.08 -15.33
C LEU A 6 -4.43 -15.37 -15.93
N LEU A 7 -4.24 -15.44 -17.25
CA LEU A 7 -3.16 -14.70 -17.92
C LEU A 7 -3.27 -13.19 -17.72
N LEU A 8 -4.49 -12.64 -17.87
CA LEU A 8 -4.75 -11.22 -17.70
C LEU A 8 -4.48 -10.79 -16.24
N LEU A 9 -4.90 -11.60 -15.27
CA LEU A 9 -4.66 -11.36 -13.85
C LEU A 9 -3.16 -11.36 -13.52
N ILE A 10 -2.40 -12.33 -14.04
CA ILE A 10 -0.94 -12.39 -13.88
C ILE A 10 -0.28 -11.16 -14.50
N LEU A 11 -0.67 -10.80 -15.74
CA LEU A 11 -0.11 -9.66 -16.45
C LEU A 11 -0.36 -8.35 -15.68
N LEU A 12 -1.59 -8.10 -15.24
CA LEU A 12 -1.93 -6.95 -14.40
C LEU A 12 -1.12 -6.92 -13.11
N GLY A 13 -1.00 -8.07 -12.42
CA GLY A 13 -0.25 -8.16 -11.17
C GLY A 13 1.25 -7.89 -11.37
N LEU A 14 1.84 -8.34 -12.48
CA LEU A 14 3.23 -8.05 -12.84
C LEU A 14 3.44 -6.58 -13.17
N VAL A 15 2.58 -5.98 -13.99
CA VAL A 15 2.64 -4.54 -14.30
C VAL A 15 2.53 -3.72 -13.01
N PHE A 16 1.62 -4.12 -12.13
CA PHE A 16 1.45 -3.48 -10.83
C PHE A 16 2.69 -3.62 -9.93
N ALA A 17 3.30 -4.81 -9.86
CA ALA A 17 4.54 -5.04 -9.13
C ALA A 17 5.69 -4.16 -9.64
N ILE A 18 5.84 -4.05 -10.95
CA ILE A 18 6.86 -3.18 -11.58
C ILE A 18 6.58 -1.72 -11.26
N TYR A 19 5.30 -1.30 -11.31
CA TYR A 19 4.90 0.06 -10.99
C TYR A 19 5.27 0.44 -9.55
N ASP A 20 4.99 -0.43 -8.59
CA ASP A 20 5.30 -0.25 -7.17
C ASP A 20 6.81 -0.14 -6.93
N GLN A 21 7.61 -1.02 -7.53
CA GLN A 21 9.05 -1.08 -7.25
C GLN A 21 9.89 -0.03 -7.99
N VAL A 22 9.56 0.29 -9.25
CA VAL A 22 10.43 1.12 -10.12
C VAL A 22 9.85 2.52 -10.32
N PHE A 23 8.56 2.59 -10.60
CA PHE A 23 7.93 3.85 -11.01
C PHE A 23 7.79 4.80 -9.82
N MET A 24 7.40 4.28 -8.66
CA MET A 24 7.16 5.10 -7.48
C MET A 24 8.43 5.81 -6.96
N HIS A 25 9.59 5.16 -7.08
CA HIS A 25 10.87 5.78 -6.69
C HIS A 25 11.29 6.87 -7.69
N LYS A 26 11.14 6.65 -8.99
CA LYS A 26 11.61 7.58 -10.04
C LYS A 26 10.64 8.72 -10.38
N LEU A 27 9.35 8.56 -10.14
CA LEU A 27 8.35 9.56 -10.51
C LEU A 27 8.38 10.79 -9.59
N LYS A 28 8.33 11.99 -10.17
CA LYS A 28 8.13 13.28 -9.45
C LYS A 28 9.25 13.67 -8.48
N GLY A 29 10.49 13.43 -8.87
CA GLY A 29 11.67 13.99 -8.22
C GLY A 29 12.21 13.16 -7.06
N THR A 30 13.17 13.74 -6.33
CA THR A 30 13.88 13.11 -5.22
C THR A 30 12.96 12.92 -4.01
N THR A 31 13.04 11.75 -3.41
CA THR A 31 12.37 11.46 -2.13
C THR A 31 13.20 12.08 -1.00
N LEU A 32 12.59 12.98 -0.24
CA LEU A 32 13.24 13.64 0.90
C LEU A 32 13.14 12.81 2.17
N LEU A 33 11.99 12.16 2.37
CA LEU A 33 11.75 11.29 3.51
C LEU A 33 10.86 10.11 3.09
N GLU A 34 11.23 8.91 3.51
CA GLU A 34 10.49 7.68 3.26
C GLU A 34 10.17 7.01 4.59
N ILE A 35 8.90 6.68 4.80
CA ILE A 35 8.45 6.04 6.03
C ILE A 35 7.60 4.83 5.71
N ARG A 36 7.85 3.77 6.45
CA ARG A 36 7.07 2.54 6.34
C ARG A 36 5.80 2.68 7.16
N LEU A 37 4.69 2.38 6.48
CA LEU A 37 3.39 2.36 7.10
C LEU A 37 3.06 0.94 7.54
N LYS A 38 2.25 0.83 8.59
CA LYS A 38 1.73 -0.44 9.06
C LYS A 38 0.83 -1.06 7.98
N LYS A 39 1.06 -2.34 7.73
CA LYS A 39 0.27 -3.10 6.74
C LYS A 39 -1.10 -3.45 7.32
N GLN A 40 -2.14 -2.75 6.87
CA GLN A 40 -3.46 -2.81 7.52
C GLN A 40 -4.34 -4.00 7.13
N LYS A 41 -4.07 -4.71 6.02
CA LYS A 41 -4.90 -5.85 5.58
C LYS A 41 -4.08 -6.92 4.85
N THR A 42 -3.74 -8.00 5.57
CA THR A 42 -3.15 -9.22 4.98
C THR A 42 -4.18 -10.33 4.76
N ILE A 43 -5.33 -10.25 5.42
CA ILE A 43 -6.38 -11.28 5.41
C ILE A 43 -6.90 -11.52 3.98
N ASP A 44 -7.10 -10.47 3.20
CA ASP A 44 -7.59 -10.58 1.82
C ASP A 44 -6.65 -11.42 0.94
N THR A 45 -5.33 -11.33 1.15
CA THR A 45 -4.36 -12.16 0.41
C THR A 45 -4.46 -13.64 0.81
N TRP A 46 -4.63 -13.93 2.11
CA TRP A 46 -4.84 -15.30 2.57
C TRP A 46 -6.13 -15.90 2.01
N LEU A 47 -7.19 -15.11 1.93
CA LEU A 47 -8.46 -15.50 1.34
C LEU A 47 -8.29 -15.83 -0.16
N LEU A 48 -7.56 -14.99 -0.91
CA LEU A 48 -7.26 -15.23 -2.32
C LEU A 48 -6.46 -16.54 -2.51
N ILE A 49 -5.40 -16.76 -1.72
CA ILE A 49 -4.61 -18.00 -1.78
C ILE A 49 -5.49 -19.21 -1.48
N GLY A 50 -6.33 -19.13 -0.44
CA GLY A 50 -7.29 -20.19 -0.09
C GLY A 50 -8.26 -20.53 -1.22
N LEU A 51 -8.81 -19.52 -1.89
CA LEU A 51 -9.70 -19.72 -3.04
C LEU A 51 -8.98 -20.38 -4.23
N ILE A 52 -7.72 -20.02 -4.49
CA ILE A 52 -6.92 -20.63 -5.56
C ILE A 52 -6.62 -22.10 -5.24
N VAL A 53 -6.23 -22.41 -4.01
CA VAL A 53 -6.00 -23.79 -3.56
C VAL A 53 -7.28 -24.63 -3.68
N LEU A 54 -8.43 -24.08 -3.28
CA LEU A 54 -9.72 -24.75 -3.42
C LEU A 54 -10.06 -25.01 -4.89
N SER A 55 -9.80 -24.06 -5.78
CA SER A 55 -9.94 -24.25 -7.24
C SER A 55 -9.04 -25.36 -7.77
N ILE A 56 -7.79 -25.47 -7.30
CA ILE A 56 -6.90 -26.56 -7.69
C ILE A 56 -7.47 -27.90 -7.24
N SER A 57 -7.88 -28.02 -5.98
CA SER A 57 -8.44 -29.27 -5.43
C SER A 57 -9.67 -29.75 -6.18
N TYR A 58 -10.61 -28.85 -6.48
CA TYR A 58 -11.78 -29.16 -7.30
C TYR A 58 -11.38 -29.52 -8.73
N GLY A 59 -10.42 -28.81 -9.29
CA GLY A 59 -9.94 -29.03 -10.64
C GLY A 59 -9.22 -30.35 -10.86
N VAL A 60 -8.45 -30.82 -9.88
CA VAL A 60 -7.76 -32.13 -9.94
C VAL A 60 -8.78 -33.27 -10.00
N GLN A 61 -9.88 -33.19 -9.24
CA GLN A 61 -10.97 -34.18 -9.30
C GLN A 61 -11.65 -34.21 -10.67
N ASN A 62 -11.65 -33.09 -11.39
CA ASN A 62 -12.28 -32.94 -12.71
C ASN A 62 -11.28 -32.95 -13.89
N GLN A 63 -10.08 -33.51 -13.69
CA GLN A 63 -9.02 -33.60 -14.71
C GLN A 63 -8.67 -32.25 -15.35
N ILE A 64 -8.26 -31.27 -14.52
CA ILE A 64 -7.78 -29.98 -15.00
C ILE A 64 -6.62 -30.14 -16.00
N GLN A 65 -6.64 -29.29 -17.03
CA GLN A 65 -5.55 -29.20 -18.00
C GLN A 65 -4.26 -28.75 -17.29
N PRO A 66 -3.09 -29.38 -17.55
CA PRO A 66 -1.82 -29.03 -16.89
C PRO A 66 -1.46 -27.54 -17.02
N PHE A 67 -1.78 -26.92 -18.16
CA PHE A 67 -1.56 -25.50 -18.37
C PHE A 67 -2.29 -24.62 -17.35
N THR A 68 -3.57 -24.90 -17.07
CA THR A 68 -4.36 -24.15 -16.08
C THR A 68 -3.77 -24.30 -14.67
N LEU A 69 -3.22 -25.47 -14.35
CA LEU A 69 -2.54 -25.70 -13.06
C LEU A 69 -1.29 -24.81 -12.91
N TYR A 70 -0.47 -24.70 -13.96
CA TYR A 70 0.69 -23.79 -13.94
C TYR A 70 0.26 -22.34 -13.71
N LEU A 71 -0.78 -21.87 -14.40
CA LEU A 71 -1.33 -20.53 -14.23
C LEU A 71 -1.81 -20.27 -12.79
N LEU A 72 -2.54 -21.21 -12.19
CA LEU A 72 -3.01 -21.11 -10.80
C LEU A 72 -1.82 -21.07 -9.83
N ALA A 73 -0.79 -21.90 -10.05
CA ALA A 73 0.43 -21.89 -9.25
C ALA A 73 1.18 -20.55 -9.36
N THR A 74 1.30 -19.99 -10.58
CA THR A 74 1.89 -18.66 -10.78
C THR A 74 1.09 -17.58 -10.06
N CYS A 75 -0.24 -17.64 -10.06
CA CYS A 75 -1.08 -16.71 -9.29
C CYS A 75 -0.81 -16.79 -7.78
N ILE A 76 -0.59 -18.00 -7.23
CA ILE A 76 -0.22 -18.15 -5.81
C ILE A 76 1.11 -17.45 -5.55
N ILE A 77 2.14 -17.74 -6.36
CA ILE A 77 3.48 -17.13 -6.20
C ILE A 77 3.39 -15.60 -6.29
N LEU A 78 2.64 -15.07 -7.26
CA LEU A 78 2.45 -13.64 -7.44
C LEU A 78 1.69 -13.01 -6.27
N SER A 79 0.68 -13.69 -5.74
CA SER A 79 -0.08 -13.23 -4.57
C SER A 79 0.80 -13.18 -3.32
N VAL A 80 1.64 -14.21 -3.12
CA VAL A 80 2.63 -14.25 -2.03
C VAL A 80 3.65 -13.13 -2.21
N TYR A 81 4.16 -12.90 -3.42
CA TYR A 81 5.07 -11.79 -3.70
C TYR A 81 4.45 -10.44 -3.36
N LEU A 82 3.25 -10.16 -3.88
CA LEU A 82 2.53 -8.90 -3.63
C LEU A 82 2.16 -8.73 -2.16
N ALA A 83 1.98 -9.80 -1.41
CA ALA A 83 1.81 -9.71 0.03
C ALA A 83 3.13 -9.42 0.74
N PHE A 84 4.15 -10.24 0.59
CA PHE A 84 5.33 -10.15 1.45
C PHE A 84 6.28 -9.02 1.07
N PHE A 85 6.50 -8.77 -0.22
CA PHE A 85 7.47 -7.76 -0.67
C PHE A 85 6.92 -6.34 -0.69
N ARG A 86 5.58 -6.18 -0.74
CA ARG A 86 4.94 -4.87 -0.72
C ARG A 86 4.66 -4.43 0.71
N SER A 87 5.40 -3.41 1.14
CA SER A 87 5.05 -2.64 2.33
C SER A 87 4.44 -1.30 1.91
N PRO A 88 3.31 -0.88 2.50
CA PRO A 88 2.80 0.46 2.24
C PRO A 88 3.82 1.48 2.76
N ARG A 89 4.14 2.49 1.95
CA ARG A 89 5.11 3.53 2.28
C ARG A 89 4.52 4.91 2.04
N LEU A 90 4.84 5.84 2.92
CA LEU A 90 4.63 7.27 2.72
C LEU A 90 5.95 7.84 2.20
N LEU A 91 5.92 8.39 0.98
CA LEU A 91 7.09 9.04 0.38
C LEU A 91 6.84 10.54 0.33
N LEU A 92 7.57 11.31 1.13
CA LEU A 92 7.55 12.76 1.06
C LEU A 92 8.59 13.20 0.01
N LYS A 93 8.13 13.94 -0.99
CA LYS A 93 8.95 14.52 -2.06
C LYS A 93 8.96 16.04 -1.94
N GLN A 94 9.73 16.71 -2.79
CA GLN A 94 9.86 18.17 -2.78
C GLN A 94 8.53 18.90 -3.02
N HIS A 95 7.69 18.42 -3.94
CA HIS A 95 6.45 19.10 -4.37
C HIS A 95 5.16 18.36 -3.97
N GLY A 96 5.26 17.40 -3.07
CA GLY A 96 4.12 16.61 -2.65
C GLY A 96 4.54 15.28 -2.07
N PHE A 97 3.57 14.41 -1.83
CA PHE A 97 3.80 13.12 -1.21
C PHE A 97 3.06 12.02 -1.94
N PHE A 98 3.59 10.79 -1.87
CA PHE A 98 2.88 9.60 -2.28
C PHE A 98 2.28 8.90 -1.07
N PHE A 99 0.98 8.64 -1.13
CA PHE A 99 0.26 7.82 -0.15
C PHE A 99 -0.52 6.73 -0.89
N ALA A 100 -0.31 5.46 -0.49
CA ALA A 100 -0.94 4.30 -1.10
C ALA A 100 -0.88 4.29 -2.65
N ASN A 101 0.32 4.53 -3.21
CA ASN A 101 0.61 4.57 -4.65
C ASN A 101 0.00 5.76 -5.43
N VAL A 102 -0.63 6.71 -4.74
CA VAL A 102 -1.23 7.93 -5.32
C VAL A 102 -0.44 9.16 -4.91
N PHE A 103 -0.15 10.07 -5.86
CA PHE A 103 0.52 11.33 -5.57
C PHE A 103 -0.46 12.44 -5.20
N PHE A 104 -0.14 13.16 -4.13
CA PHE A 104 -0.84 14.35 -3.66
C PHE A 104 0.13 15.53 -3.60
N ASN A 105 -0.29 16.68 -4.08
CA ASN A 105 0.48 17.92 -3.96
C ASN A 105 0.24 18.53 -2.57
N TYR A 106 1.25 19.18 -1.99
CA TYR A 106 1.16 19.86 -0.69
C TYR A 106 0.10 20.96 -0.68
N ASP A 107 -0.17 21.62 -1.81
CA ASP A 107 -1.23 22.64 -1.94
C ASP A 107 -2.63 22.13 -1.61
N LYS A 108 -2.82 20.79 -1.60
CA LYS A 108 -4.11 20.17 -1.30
C LYS A 108 -4.27 19.80 0.17
N ILE A 109 -3.21 19.91 0.97
CA ILE A 109 -3.25 19.61 2.41
C ILE A 109 -3.92 20.78 3.12
N TYR A 110 -5.01 20.50 3.81
CA TYR A 110 -5.66 21.45 4.70
C TYR A 110 -4.98 21.46 6.07
N GLN A 111 -4.79 20.29 6.67
CA GLN A 111 -4.10 20.14 7.95
C GLN A 111 -3.46 18.76 8.08
N VAL A 112 -2.41 18.69 8.89
CA VAL A 112 -1.76 17.45 9.29
C VAL A 112 -1.86 17.34 10.81
N ASN A 113 -2.43 16.25 11.28
CA ASN A 113 -2.62 15.96 12.69
C ASN A 113 -2.00 14.60 13.03
N ILE A 114 -1.73 14.40 14.31
CA ILE A 114 -1.32 13.11 14.85
C ILE A 114 -2.44 12.64 15.76
N ALA A 115 -2.96 11.45 15.49
CA ALA A 115 -3.93 10.79 16.35
C ALA A 115 -3.29 9.55 16.97
N GLU A 116 -3.70 9.22 18.18
CA GLU A 116 -3.35 7.95 18.81
C GLU A 116 -4.45 6.92 18.55
N GLY A 117 -4.06 5.78 18.00
CA GLY A 117 -4.92 4.65 17.69
C GLY A 117 -5.10 3.70 18.87
N LYS A 118 -5.80 2.59 18.62
CA LYS A 118 -5.89 1.50 19.60
C LYS A 118 -4.50 0.87 19.78
N ALA A 119 -4.04 0.78 21.02
CA ALA A 119 -2.74 0.24 21.43
C ALA A 119 -1.52 1.15 21.13
N ASP A 120 -1.63 2.45 21.42
CA ASP A 120 -0.50 3.41 21.38
C ASP A 120 0.11 3.61 19.97
N GLU A 121 -0.68 3.26 18.94
CA GLU A 121 -0.28 3.43 17.55
C GLU A 121 -0.38 4.91 17.16
N LYS A 122 0.71 5.50 16.69
CA LYS A 122 0.65 6.87 16.16
C LYS A 122 0.17 6.85 14.71
N ILE A 123 -0.92 7.57 14.46
CA ILE A 123 -1.58 7.69 13.17
C ILE A 123 -1.38 9.12 12.68
N LEU A 124 -0.70 9.27 11.56
CA LEU A 124 -0.61 10.55 10.85
C LEU A 124 -1.89 10.75 10.04
N VAL A 125 -2.63 11.79 10.36
CA VAL A 125 -3.89 12.14 9.73
C VAL A 125 -3.68 13.36 8.85
N ILE A 126 -3.77 13.17 7.54
CA ILE A 126 -3.66 14.25 6.55
C ILE A 126 -5.05 14.55 6.01
N ASP A 127 -5.61 15.68 6.40
CA ASP A 127 -6.89 16.17 5.86
C ASP A 127 -6.62 17.00 4.61
N LEU A 128 -7.29 16.66 3.51
CA LEU A 128 -7.22 17.44 2.28
C LEU A 128 -8.36 18.45 2.19
N HIS A 129 -8.14 19.53 1.45
CA HIS A 129 -9.18 20.52 1.11
C HIS A 129 -10.41 19.90 0.41
N SER A 130 -10.27 18.73 -0.22
CA SER A 130 -11.37 18.01 -0.85
C SER A 130 -12.30 17.29 0.15
N GLY A 131 -12.06 17.40 1.46
CA GLY A 131 -12.82 16.69 2.51
C GLY A 131 -12.43 15.22 2.68
N ARG A 132 -11.40 14.74 1.97
CA ARG A 132 -10.86 13.38 2.12
C ARG A 132 -9.81 13.38 3.22
N ARG A 133 -9.90 12.42 4.14
CA ARG A 133 -8.91 12.17 5.19
C ARG A 133 -8.03 10.98 4.81
N LEU A 134 -6.71 11.15 4.85
CA LEU A 134 -5.74 10.07 4.69
C LEU A 134 -5.21 9.68 6.06
N LEU A 135 -5.29 8.38 6.37
CA LEU A 135 -4.84 7.81 7.64
C LEU A 135 -3.58 6.98 7.39
N ALA A 136 -2.43 7.51 7.78
CA ALA A 136 -1.13 6.88 7.67
C ALA A 136 -0.73 6.30 9.04
N TYR A 137 -0.88 4.98 9.19
CA TYR A 137 -0.49 4.27 10.40
C TYR A 137 1.02 4.04 10.35
N VAL A 138 1.76 4.64 11.27
CA VAL A 138 3.22 4.55 11.27
C VAL A 138 3.66 3.22 11.89
N GLU A 139 4.63 2.54 11.27
CA GLU A 139 5.13 1.25 11.78
C GLU A 139 5.98 1.43 13.06
N ASN A 140 6.88 2.44 13.08
CA ASN A 140 7.72 2.76 14.23
C ASN A 140 7.47 4.19 14.72
N ALA A 141 7.37 4.38 16.03
CA ALA A 141 7.17 5.71 16.62
C ALA A 141 8.34 6.67 16.35
N GLU A 142 9.56 6.15 16.18
CA GLU A 142 10.77 6.94 15.88
C GLU A 142 10.69 7.62 14.50
N ASP A 143 10.04 6.97 13.54
CA ASP A 143 9.88 7.50 12.17
C ASP A 143 8.90 8.67 12.11
N LEU A 144 8.14 8.94 13.17
CA LEU A 144 7.18 10.04 13.21
C LEU A 144 7.85 11.41 13.38
N GLN A 145 8.92 11.48 14.17
CA GLN A 145 9.56 12.77 14.48
C GLN A 145 10.07 13.49 13.21
N PRO A 146 10.77 12.81 12.28
CA PRO A 146 11.19 13.42 11.02
C PRO A 146 10.02 13.90 10.14
N VAL A 147 8.84 13.26 10.21
CA VAL A 147 7.63 13.73 9.50
C VAL A 147 7.16 15.05 10.04
N VAL A 148 7.06 15.12 11.36
CA VAL A 148 6.55 16.31 12.04
C VAL A 148 7.48 17.48 11.76
N ASP A 149 8.79 17.26 11.86
CA ASP A 149 9.79 18.26 11.54
C ASP A 149 9.71 18.68 10.07
N PHE A 150 9.47 17.74 9.15
CA PHE A 150 9.28 18.03 7.73
C PHE A 150 8.08 18.94 7.44
N PHE A 151 6.98 18.77 8.17
CA PHE A 151 5.78 19.61 8.02
C PHE A 151 5.82 20.92 8.83
N GLY A 152 6.94 21.23 9.50
CA GLY A 152 7.13 22.49 10.23
C GLY A 152 6.97 22.40 11.75
N GLY A 153 6.95 21.20 12.31
CA GLY A 153 6.95 20.95 13.76
C GLY A 153 5.56 20.92 14.40
N TYR A 154 5.52 20.64 15.71
CA TYR A 154 4.27 20.67 16.48
C TYR A 154 3.75 22.09 16.62
N LYS A 155 2.52 22.34 16.17
CA LYS A 155 1.82 23.58 16.47
C LYS A 155 1.48 23.58 17.96
N LYS A 156 2.04 24.53 18.73
CA LYS A 156 1.75 24.66 20.17
C LYS A 156 0.27 25.00 20.34
N GLU A 157 -0.40 24.27 21.23
CA GLU A 157 -1.82 24.36 21.56
C GLU A 157 -2.16 25.62 22.37
N SER A 158 -1.71 26.79 21.93
CA SER A 158 -1.88 28.07 22.66
C SER A 158 -2.73 29.11 21.92
N GLU A 159 -3.40 28.75 20.82
CA GLU A 159 -4.27 29.65 20.05
C GLU A 159 -5.68 29.08 19.82
N GLN A 160 -6.20 28.33 20.80
CA GLN A 160 -7.65 28.11 20.92
C GLN A 160 -8.10 28.76 22.22
N LYS A 161 -8.31 30.07 22.17
CA LYS A 161 -9.04 30.84 23.18
C LYS A 161 -10.18 31.58 22.50
#